data_AF-A0A2E0L6Z5-F1
#
_entry.id   AF-A0A2E0L6Z5-F1
#
_cell.length_a   1.000
_cell.length_b   1.000
_cell.length_c   1.000
_cell.angle_alpha   90.00
_cell.angle_beta   90.00
_cell.angle_gamma   90.00
#
_symmetry.space_group_name_H-M   'P 1'
#
loop_
_entity.id
_entity.type
_entity.pdbx_description
1 polymer ?
#
loop_
_entity_poly.entity_id
_entity_poly.type
_entity_poly.pdbx_seq_one_letter_code
_entity_poly.pdbx_strand_id
1 'polypeptide(L)'
;MDRTLLAILIGVGFGLVLGYFTARSSARREKIYGGQVAHLFHYLGSAAVTGVLPVVLSSLILGAGFGTAFPLGVSFMIAGFLALVIFAVLEHPARASHVPQGWTEQDARTSGL
;
A
#
# COMPACT_ATOMS: atom_id res chain seq x y z
N MET A 1 -7.75 -9.42 -27.90
CA MET A 1 -6.90 -9.04 -26.76
C MET A 1 -6.55 -10.31 -26.01
N ASP A 2 -5.30 -10.48 -25.59
CA ASP A 2 -4.90 -11.63 -24.78
C ASP A 2 -5.69 -11.67 -23.46
N ARG A 3 -6.14 -12.86 -23.04
CA ARG A 3 -6.96 -13.05 -21.82
C ARG A 3 -6.19 -12.62 -20.58
N THR A 4 -4.89 -12.91 -20.56
CA THR A 4 -3.99 -12.52 -19.48
C THR A 4 -3.86 -11.00 -19.40
N LEU A 5 -3.64 -10.34 -20.55
CA LEU A 5 -3.59 -8.88 -20.61
C LEU A 5 -4.91 -8.24 -20.13
N LEU A 6 -6.06 -8.78 -20.55
CA LEU A 6 -7.36 -8.26 -20.10
C LEU A 6 -7.53 -8.41 -18.57
N ALA A 7 -7.14 -9.55 -18.00
CA ALA A 7 -7.19 -9.75 -16.55
C ALA A 7 -6.30 -8.75 -15.80
N ILE A 8 -5.09 -8.49 -16.31
CA ILE A 8 -4.16 -7.49 -15.75
C ILE A 8 -4.79 -6.10 -15.80
N LEU A 9 -5.39 -5.70 -16.93
CA LEU A 9 -6.01 -4.39 -17.07
C LEU A 9 -7.20 -4.21 -16.10
N ILE A 10 -8.00 -5.25 -15.89
CA ILE A 10 -9.08 -5.26 -14.89
C ILE A 10 -8.47 -5.13 -13.48
N GLY A 11 -7.44 -5.92 -13.18
CA GLY A 11 -6.70 -5.87 -11.92
C GLY A 11 -6.15 -4.48 -11.60
N VAL A 12 -5.48 -3.86 -12.56
CA VAL A 12 -4.93 -2.50 -12.45
C VAL A 12 -6.06 -1.48 -12.32
N GLY A 13 -7.10 -1.56 -13.15
CA GLY A 13 -8.22 -0.61 -13.11
C GLY A 13 -8.92 -0.61 -11.74
N PHE A 14 -9.32 -1.78 -11.23
CA PHE A 14 -9.90 -1.90 -9.90
C PHE A 14 -8.89 -1.56 -8.80
N GLY A 15 -7.64 -1.99 -8.93
CA GLY A 15 -6.58 -1.69 -7.96
C GLY A 15 -6.34 -0.19 -7.80
N LEU A 16 -6.29 0.58 -8.89
CA LEU A 16 -6.11 2.03 -8.82
C LEU A 16 -7.28 2.74 -8.13
N VAL A 17 -8.52 2.31 -8.40
CA VAL A 17 -9.73 2.89 -7.79
C VAL A 17 -9.86 2.50 -6.33
N LEU A 18 -9.82 1.20 -6.02
CA LEU A 18 -9.93 0.68 -4.64
C LEU A 18 -8.73 1.11 -3.80
N GLY A 19 -7.53 1.08 -4.38
CA GLY A 19 -6.30 1.56 -3.77
C GLY A 19 -6.36 3.04 -3.40
N TYR A 20 -7.06 3.87 -4.19
CA TYR A 20 -7.23 5.29 -3.85
C TYR A 20 -8.07 5.45 -2.58
N PHE A 21 -9.19 4.74 -2.48
CA PHE A 21 -10.03 4.77 -1.29
C PHE A 21 -9.32 4.18 -0.07
N THR A 22 -8.60 3.07 -0.23
CA THR A 22 -7.81 2.44 0.84
C THR A 22 -6.70 3.36 1.32
N ALA A 23 -5.89 3.92 0.42
CA ALA A 23 -4.81 4.84 0.75
C ALA A 23 -5.33 6.12 1.43
N ARG A 24 -6.45 6.67 0.93
CA ARG A 24 -7.10 7.84 1.52
C ARG A 24 -7.66 7.53 2.91
N SER A 25 -8.29 6.37 3.10
CA SER A 25 -8.81 5.95 4.40
C SER A 25 -7.68 5.73 5.41
N SER A 26 -6.60 5.06 5.00
CA SER A 26 -5.39 4.86 5.82
C SER A 26 -4.77 6.20 6.23
N ALA A 27 -4.53 7.10 5.27
CA ALA A 27 -3.94 8.42 5.53
C ALA A 27 -4.80 9.36 6.39
N ARG A 28 -6.11 9.09 6.51
CA ARG A 28 -7.00 9.81 7.43
C ARG A 28 -6.89 9.32 8.87
N ARG A 29 -6.53 8.04 9.07
CA ARG A 29 -6.35 7.45 10.40
C ARG A 29 -4.97 7.79 10.95
N GLU A 30 -3.97 7.82 10.07
CA GLU A 30 -2.60 8.06 10.46
C GLU A 30 -1.92 8.97 9.43
N LYS A 31 -1.34 10.07 9.92
CA LYS A 31 -0.64 11.03 9.07
C LYS A 31 0.64 10.39 8.53
N ILE A 32 0.87 10.61 7.24
CA ILE A 32 2.11 10.26 6.54
C ILE A 32 3.06 11.46 6.62
N TYR A 33 4.28 11.23 7.09
CA TYR A 33 5.30 12.26 7.29
C TYR A 33 6.34 12.29 6.17
N GLY A 34 6.55 11.18 5.44
CA GLY A 34 7.58 11.02 4.41
C GLY A 34 7.38 11.79 3.09
N GLY A 35 6.49 12.78 3.07
CA GLY A 35 6.24 13.66 1.92
C GLY A 35 5.56 12.98 0.73
N GLN A 36 5.59 13.65 -0.44
CA GLN A 36 4.84 13.22 -1.65
C GLN A 36 5.28 11.85 -2.17
N VAL A 37 6.57 11.51 -2.08
CA VAL A 37 7.09 10.22 -2.53
C VAL A 37 6.55 9.08 -1.65
N ALA A 38 6.51 9.26 -0.33
CA ALA A 38 5.88 8.29 0.58
C ALA A 38 4.38 8.12 0.28
N HIS A 39 3.66 9.20 0.02
CA HIS A 39 2.25 9.14 -0.40
C HIS A 39 2.06 8.32 -1.68
N LEU A 40 2.93 8.51 -2.68
CA LEU A 40 2.88 7.75 -3.93
C LEU A 40 3.09 6.26 -3.69
N PHE A 41 4.14 5.87 -2.95
CA PHE A 41 4.42 4.46 -2.69
C PHE A 41 3.38 3.79 -1.79
N HIS A 42 2.81 4.51 -0.83
CA HIS A 42 1.67 4.03 -0.06
C HIS A 42 0.43 3.80 -0.94
N TYR A 43 0.15 4.71 -1.89
CA TYR A 43 -0.92 4.54 -2.86
C TYR A 43 -0.68 3.34 -3.79
N LEU A 44 0.53 3.22 -4.36
CA LEU A 44 0.89 2.10 -5.23
C LEU A 44 0.80 0.76 -4.49
N GLY A 45 1.28 0.72 -3.24
CA GLY A 45 1.15 -0.43 -2.36
C GLY A 45 -0.31 -0.82 -2.13
N SER A 46 -1.14 0.17 -1.77
CA SER A 46 -2.59 -0.03 -1.57
C SER A 46 -3.28 -0.50 -2.86
N ALA A 47 -2.92 0.06 -4.01
CA ALA A 47 -3.50 -0.29 -5.30
C ALA A 47 -3.13 -1.71 -5.74
N ALA A 48 -1.87 -2.09 -5.59
CA ALA A 48 -1.41 -3.44 -5.91
C ALA A 48 -2.08 -4.49 -5.03
N VAL A 49 -2.15 -4.26 -3.70
CA VAL A 49 -2.79 -5.20 -2.76
C VAL A 49 -4.28 -5.33 -3.04
N THR A 50 -5.00 -4.22 -3.23
CA THR A 50 -6.45 -4.27 -3.53
C THR A 50 -6.76 -4.83 -4.91
N GLY A 51 -5.81 -4.74 -5.86
CA GLY A 51 -5.92 -5.31 -7.20
C GLY A 51 -5.78 -6.84 -7.27
N VAL A 52 -5.27 -7.49 -6.21
CA VAL A 52 -5.08 -8.96 -6.16
C VAL A 52 -6.37 -9.72 -6.43
N LEU A 53 -7.45 -9.38 -5.74
CA LEU A 53 -8.72 -10.10 -5.91
C LEU A 53 -9.32 -9.88 -7.32
N PRO A 54 -9.43 -8.63 -7.83
CA PRO A 54 -9.87 -8.39 -9.20
C PRO A 54 -9.05 -9.11 -10.28
N VAL A 55 -7.71 -9.13 -10.19
CA VAL A 55 -6.87 -9.82 -11.18
C VAL A 55 -7.05 -11.34 -11.13
N VAL A 56 -7.14 -11.92 -9.93
CA VAL A 56 -7.36 -13.36 -9.76
C VAL A 56 -8.73 -13.77 -10.28
N LEU A 57 -9.80 -13.07 -9.87
CA LEU A 57 -11.16 -13.38 -10.31
C LEU A 57 -11.32 -13.21 -11.81
N SER A 58 -10.81 -12.12 -12.39
CA SER A 58 -10.87 -11.92 -13.84
C SER A 58 -10.08 -12.99 -14.60
N SER A 59 -8.89 -13.37 -14.14
CA SER A 59 -8.11 -14.46 -14.74
C SER A 59 -8.85 -15.80 -14.72
N LEU A 60 -9.57 -16.12 -13.65
CA LEU A 60 -10.36 -17.35 -13.54
C LEU A 60 -11.61 -17.30 -14.43
N ILE A 61 -12.38 -16.20 -14.37
CA ILE A 61 -13.63 -16.02 -15.12
C ILE A 61 -13.38 -15.99 -16.63
N LEU A 62 -12.30 -15.36 -17.09
CA LEU A 62 -11.92 -15.30 -18.50
C LEU A 62 -11.32 -16.61 -19.03
N GLY A 63 -11.16 -17.62 -18.17
CA GLY A 63 -10.66 -18.94 -18.56
C GLY A 63 -9.16 -18.98 -18.84
N ALA A 64 -8.36 -18.13 -18.19
CA ALA A 64 -6.88 -18.23 -18.21
C ALA A 64 -6.35 -19.30 -17.23
N GLY A 65 -7.21 -19.79 -16.33
CA GLY A 65 -6.93 -20.90 -15.42
C GLY A 65 -6.10 -20.53 -14.19
N PHE A 66 -6.01 -21.47 -13.25
CA PHE A 66 -5.30 -21.27 -11.97
C PHE A 66 -3.79 -21.06 -12.17
N GLY A 67 -3.19 -21.73 -13.16
CA GLY A 67 -1.77 -21.57 -13.51
C GLY A 67 -1.39 -20.14 -13.91
N THR A 68 -2.35 -19.33 -14.35
CA THR A 68 -2.15 -17.89 -14.63
C THR A 68 -2.60 -17.04 -13.44
N ALA A 69 -3.75 -17.35 -12.86
CA ALA A 69 -4.35 -16.55 -11.79
C ALA A 69 -3.45 -16.48 -10.54
N PHE A 70 -2.86 -17.60 -10.14
CA PHE A 70 -2.03 -17.66 -8.94
C PHE A 70 -0.74 -16.84 -9.07
N PRO A 71 0.08 -17.00 -10.13
CA PRO A 71 1.25 -16.14 -10.34
C PRO A 71 0.91 -14.66 -10.44
N LEU A 72 -0.20 -14.29 -11.07
CA LEU A 72 -0.63 -12.88 -11.13
C LEU A 72 -0.98 -12.33 -9.76
N GLY A 73 -1.74 -13.07 -8.96
CA GLY A 73 -2.07 -12.68 -7.59
C GLY A 73 -0.83 -12.50 -6.71
N VAL A 74 0.12 -13.44 -6.79
CA VAL A 74 1.42 -13.35 -6.11
C VAL A 74 2.22 -12.15 -6.60
N SER A 75 2.24 -11.88 -7.91
CA SER A 75 2.97 -10.74 -8.49
C SER A 75 2.42 -9.40 -7.99
N PHE A 76 1.09 -9.24 -7.94
CA PHE A 76 0.45 -8.05 -7.37
C PHE A 76 0.79 -7.90 -5.88
N MET A 77 0.78 -9.00 -5.13
CA MET A 77 1.14 -8.97 -3.71
C MET A 77 2.61 -8.57 -3.49
N ILE A 78 3.54 -9.13 -4.26
CA ILE A 78 4.96 -8.78 -4.20
C ILE A 78 5.18 -7.32 -4.58
N ALA A 79 4.56 -6.84 -5.66
CA ALA A 79 4.63 -5.44 -6.06
C ALA A 79 4.11 -4.50 -4.97
N GLY A 80 2.98 -4.87 -4.33
CA GLY A 80 2.42 -4.14 -3.20
C GLY A 80 3.36 -4.12 -2.00
N PHE A 81 3.91 -5.27 -1.64
CA PHE A 81 4.88 -5.39 -0.54
C PHE A 81 6.11 -4.52 -0.78
N LEU A 82 6.73 -4.59 -1.97
CA LEU A 82 7.91 -3.78 -2.31
C LEU A 82 7.61 -2.28 -2.24
N ALA A 83 6.45 -1.85 -2.76
CA ALA A 83 6.03 -0.46 -2.67
C ALA A 83 5.84 -0.02 -1.20
N LEU A 84 5.26 -0.87 -0.36
CA LEU A 84 5.08 -0.59 1.07
C LEU A 84 6.41 -0.59 1.85
N VAL A 85 7.39 -1.41 1.45
CA VAL A 85 8.75 -1.35 2.02
C VAL A 85 9.41 -0.02 1.69
N ILE A 86 9.32 0.45 0.43
CA ILE A 86 9.85 1.76 0.05
C ILE A 86 9.15 2.88 0.83
N PHE A 87 7.81 2.81 0.94
CA PHE A 87 7.05 3.71 1.80
C PHE A 87 7.57 3.71 3.25
N ALA A 88 7.79 2.54 3.84
CA ALA A 88 8.28 2.42 5.21
C ALA A 88 9.68 3.02 5.39
N VAL A 89 10.59 2.81 4.42
CA VAL A 89 11.95 3.39 4.43
C VAL A 89 11.90 4.92 4.42
N LEU A 90 10.97 5.52 3.66
CA LEU A 90 10.80 6.98 3.59
C LEU A 90 10.07 7.55 4.82
N GLU A 91 9.07 6.82 5.32
CA GLU A 91 8.21 7.24 6.42
C GLU A 91 8.93 7.14 7.77
N HIS A 92 9.73 6.11 7.99
CA HIS A 92 10.37 5.84 9.27
C HIS A 92 11.22 7.01 9.82
N PRO A 93 12.20 7.57 9.08
CA PRO A 93 12.98 8.71 9.56
C PRO A 93 12.15 9.98 9.71
N ALA A 94 11.19 10.22 8.80
CA ALA A 94 10.33 11.39 8.85
C ALA A 94 9.43 11.36 10.09
N ARG A 95 8.87 10.20 10.42
CA ARG A 95 8.08 9.98 11.63
C ARG A 95 8.90 10.15 12.90
N ALA A 96 10.12 9.64 12.95
CA ALA A 96 10.97 9.72 14.14
C ALA A 96 11.20 11.18 14.61
N SER A 97 11.22 12.14 13.68
CA SER A 97 11.32 13.57 14.01
C SER A 97 10.04 14.22 14.55
N HIS A 98 8.89 13.54 14.42
CA HIS A 98 7.57 14.05 14.78
C HIS A 98 6.91 13.31 15.95
N VAL A 99 7.43 12.14 16.35
CA VAL A 99 7.00 11.48 17.57
C VAL A 99 7.56 12.30 18.74
N PRO A 100 6.72 12.85 19.64
CA PRO A 100 7.22 13.48 20.85
C PRO A 100 8.07 12.45 21.58
N GLN A 101 9.31 12.79 21.94
CA GLN A 101 10.03 11.98 22.90
C GLN A 101 9.10 11.79 24.10
N GLY A 102 8.83 10.53 24.46
CA GLY A 102 8.04 10.25 25.65
C GLY A 102 8.63 11.00 26.84
N TRP A 103 7.79 11.32 27.83
CA TRP A 103 8.19 12.10 29.02
C TRP A 103 9.55 11.64 29.54
N THR A 104 10.55 12.50 29.41
CA THR A 104 11.87 12.21 29.93
C THR A 104 11.89 12.46 31.44
N GLU A 105 12.85 11.88 32.17
CA GLU A 105 13.07 12.21 33.58
C GLU A 105 13.26 13.72 33.78
N GLN A 106 13.83 14.39 32.78
CA GLN A 106 14.08 15.83 32.77
C GLN A 106 12.76 16.62 32.61
N ASP A 107 11.85 16.15 31.77
CA ASP A 107 10.51 16.71 31.65
C ASP A 107 9.72 16.52 32.95
N ALA A 108 9.85 15.37 33.61
CA ALA A 108 9.21 15.12 34.89
C ALA A 108 9.69 16.09 35.97
N ARG A 109 11.01 16.29 36.08
CA ARG A 109 11.61 17.22 37.05
C ARG A 109 11.34 18.70 36.77
N THR A 110 11.07 19.08 35.51
CA THR A 110 10.83 20.49 35.13
C THR A 110 9.36 20.84 34.96
N SER A 111 8.46 19.86 34.89
CA SER A 111 7.02 20.05 34.67
C SER A 111 6.28 20.76 35.82
N GLY A 112 6.84 20.82 37.02
CA GLY A 112 6.18 21.42 38.19
C GLY A 112 4.93 20.67 38.66
N LEU A 113 4.72 19.44 38.17
CA LEU A 113 3.74 18.46 38.66
C LEU A 113 4.31 17.65 39.83
#